data_AF-A0A0J9EQB3-F1
#
_entry.id   AF-A0A0J9EQB3-F1
#
_cell.length_a   1.000
_cell.length_b   1.000
_cell.length_c   1.000
_cell.angle_alpha   90.00
_cell.angle_beta   90.00
_cell.angle_gamma   90.00
#
_symmetry.space_group_name_H-M   'P 1'
#
loop_
_entity.id
_entity.type
_entity.pdbx_description
1 polymer ?
#
loop_
_entity_poly.entity_id
_entity_poly.type
_entity_poly.pdbx_seq_one_letter_code
_entity_poly.pdbx_strand_id
1 'polypeptide(L)'
;MIQPVSTAYNQKDPLGPHVTLCYEDENQLRHGTHVASHGYVRGKDDIVFVLATHAGEKIDSAKRQQGKKIVWPAENELEAVPEIGYGHLPSD
;
A
#
# COMPACT_ATOMS: atom_id res chain seq x y z
N MET A 1 20.25 33.61 1.71
CA MET A 1 19.20 32.85 0.99
C MET A 1 18.84 31.64 1.84
N ILE A 2 17.67 31.65 2.47
CA ILE A 2 17.15 30.51 3.22
C ILE A 2 16.30 29.71 2.22
N GLN A 3 16.68 28.46 1.93
CA GLN A 3 15.85 27.61 1.09
C GLN A 3 14.56 27.26 1.84
N PRO A 4 13.38 27.34 1.21
CA PRO A 4 12.13 26.98 1.88
C PRO A 4 12.09 25.47 2.15
N VAL A 5 11.77 25.12 3.38
CA VAL A 5 11.47 23.75 3.80
C VAL A 5 10.28 23.26 2.96
N SER A 6 10.45 22.20 2.17
CA SER A 6 9.36 21.63 1.38
C SER A 6 8.33 21.05 2.34
N THR A 7 7.27 21.82 2.64
CA THR A 7 6.06 21.29 3.26
C THR A 7 5.47 20.28 2.29
N ALA A 8 5.64 18.99 2.61
CA ALA A 8 4.95 17.92 1.90
C ALA A 8 3.44 18.16 2.11
N TYR A 9 2.77 18.70 1.09
CA TYR A 9 1.32 18.76 1.08
C TYR A 9 0.82 17.32 1.11
N ASN A 10 0.16 16.93 2.20
CA ASN A 10 -0.59 15.68 2.26
C ASN A 10 -1.68 15.76 1.19
N GLN A 11 -1.40 15.23 0.00
CA GLN A 11 -2.41 15.11 -1.05
C GLN A 11 -3.50 14.20 -0.51
N LYS A 12 -4.72 14.75 -0.41
CA LYS A 12 -5.89 13.94 -0.10
C LYS A 12 -6.08 12.98 -1.27
N ASP A 13 -6.27 11.71 -0.95
CA ASP A 13 -6.62 10.72 -1.96
C ASP A 13 -7.96 11.15 -2.62
N PRO A 14 -8.03 11.23 -3.96
CA PRO A 14 -9.21 11.71 -4.67
C PRO A 14 -10.44 10.80 -4.48
N LEU A 15 -10.23 9.55 -4.09
CA LEU A 15 -11.29 8.57 -3.84
C LEU A 15 -11.67 8.46 -2.35
N GLY A 16 -10.97 9.21 -1.48
CA GLY A 16 -11.32 9.33 -0.07
C GLY A 16 -10.64 8.31 0.86
N PRO A 17 -11.20 8.09 2.06
CA PRO A 17 -10.64 7.18 3.06
C PRO A 17 -10.56 5.73 2.56
N HIS A 18 -9.44 5.06 2.83
CA HIS A 18 -9.22 3.68 2.41
C HIS A 18 -8.21 2.96 3.31
N VAL A 19 -8.22 1.64 3.20
CA VAL A 19 -7.17 0.75 3.67
C VAL A 19 -6.32 0.35 2.47
N THR A 20 -4.99 0.40 2.61
CA THR A 20 -4.06 -0.19 1.64
C THR A 20 -3.64 -1.58 2.12
N LEU A 21 -3.81 -2.57 1.26
CA LEU A 21 -3.32 -3.92 1.46
C LEU A 21 -2.17 -4.16 0.47
N CYS A 22 -1.07 -4.62 1.02
CA CYS A 22 0.18 -4.85 0.33
C CYS A 22 0.54 -6.32 0.51
N TYR A 23 0.86 -7.02 -0.57
CA TYR A 23 1.08 -8.47 -0.56
C TYR A 23 2.21 -8.86 -1.49
N GLU A 24 2.96 -9.87 -1.06
CA GLU A 24 4.01 -10.56 -1.80
C GLU A 24 3.79 -12.07 -1.67
N ASP A 25 3.78 -12.78 -2.79
CA ASP A 25 3.92 -14.23 -2.85
C ASP A 25 5.38 -14.67 -3.02
N GLU A 26 5.64 -15.99 -3.04
CA GLU A 26 6.99 -16.54 -3.21
C GLU A 26 7.67 -16.13 -4.52
N ASN A 27 6.90 -15.93 -5.59
CA ASN A 27 7.44 -15.52 -6.87
C ASN A 27 7.81 -14.03 -6.83
N GLN A 28 6.95 -13.20 -6.25
CA GLN A 28 7.14 -11.78 -6.04
C GLN A 28 8.38 -11.49 -5.17
N LEU A 29 8.55 -12.23 -4.08
CA LEU A 29 9.75 -12.18 -3.24
C LEU A 29 11.04 -12.46 -4.02
N ARG A 30 11.02 -13.43 -4.95
CA ARG A 30 12.21 -13.75 -5.77
C ARG A 30 12.53 -12.66 -6.79
N HIS A 31 11.54 -11.89 -7.22
CA HIS A 31 11.67 -10.86 -8.24
C HIS A 31 11.79 -9.44 -7.67
N GLY A 32 11.62 -9.27 -6.35
CA GLY A 32 11.67 -7.97 -5.68
C GLY A 32 10.52 -7.08 -6.11
N THR A 33 9.32 -7.65 -6.09
CA THR A 33 8.08 -7.01 -6.51
C THR A 33 6.96 -7.25 -5.50
N HIS A 34 5.95 -6.38 -5.52
CA HIS A 34 4.75 -6.49 -4.69
C HIS A 34 3.50 -6.01 -5.44
N VAL A 35 2.33 -6.38 -4.92
CA VAL A 35 1.04 -5.80 -5.31
C VAL A 35 0.47 -4.93 -4.20
N ALA A 36 -0.23 -3.87 -4.59
CA ALA A 36 -0.94 -3.00 -3.68
C ALA A 36 -2.39 -2.82 -4.14
N SER A 37 -3.34 -3.10 -3.24
CA SER A 37 -4.76 -2.91 -3.46
C SER A 37 -5.32 -1.94 -2.41
N HIS A 38 -6.34 -1.17 -2.78
CA HIS A 38 -6.97 -0.20 -1.89
C HIS A 38 -8.45 -0.55 -1.73
N GLY A 39 -8.89 -0.74 -0.48
CA GLY A 39 -10.30 -0.87 -0.12
C GLY A 39 -10.82 0.46 0.41
N TYR A 40 -11.67 1.13 -0.36
CA TYR A 40 -12.26 2.41 0.02
C TYR A 40 -13.48 2.21 0.90
N VAL A 41 -13.60 3.08 1.90
CA VAL A 41 -14.69 3.07 2.89
C VAL A 41 -15.36 4.44 2.96
N ARG A 42 -16.58 4.50 3.51
CA ARG A 42 -17.34 5.75 3.60
C ARG A 42 -16.67 6.80 4.48
N GLY A 43 -15.97 6.39 5.53
CA GLY A 43 -15.35 7.30 6.48
C GLY A 43 -14.42 6.61 7.46
N LYS A 44 -13.69 7.41 8.23
CA LYS A 44 -12.86 6.90 9.33
C LYS A 44 -13.69 6.25 10.44
N ASP A 45 -14.90 6.76 10.65
CA ASP A 45 -15.85 6.28 11.66
C ASP A 45 -16.95 5.39 11.05
N ASP A 46 -16.97 5.22 9.73
CA ASP A 46 -17.91 4.37 8.97
C ASP A 46 -17.11 3.53 7.97
N ILE A 47 -16.69 2.35 8.43
CA ILE A 47 -15.85 1.41 7.67
C ILE A 47 -16.62 0.58 6.64
N VAL A 48 -17.85 0.97 6.29
CA VAL A 48 -18.61 0.31 5.23
C VAL A 48 -17.87 0.45 3.90
N PHE A 49 -17.58 -0.70 3.30
CA PHE A 49 -16.91 -0.82 2.00
C PHE A 49 -17.69 -0.10 0.88
N VAL A 50 -16.95 0.58 0.01
CA VAL A 50 -17.49 1.31 -1.15
C VAL A 50 -17.03 0.66 -2.45
N LEU A 51 -15.71 0.55 -2.63
CA LEU A 51 -15.09 -0.03 -3.83
C LEU A 51 -13.66 -0.47 -3.53
N ALA A 52 -13.10 -1.30 -4.41
CA ALA A 52 -11.69 -1.65 -4.38
C ALA A 52 -10.99 -1.21 -5.66
N THR A 53 -9.75 -0.76 -5.55
CA THR A 53 -8.85 -0.60 -6.70
C THR A 53 -7.67 -1.55 -6.56
N HIS A 54 -7.24 -2.12 -7.68
CA HIS A 54 -6.06 -2.96 -7.76
C HIS A 54 -5.04 -2.27 -8.66
N ALA A 55 -3.86 -2.00 -8.12
CA ALA A 55 -2.71 -1.65 -8.93
C ALA A 55 -1.93 -2.93 -9.23
N GLY A 56 -1.56 -3.12 -10.50
CA GLY A 56 -0.69 -4.23 -10.89
C GLY A 56 0.66 -4.19 -10.16
N GLU A 57 1.42 -5.26 -10.35
CA GLU A 57 2.71 -5.50 -9.71
C GLU A 57 3.71 -4.36 -9.92
N LYS A 58 4.48 -4.05 -8.86
CA LYS A 58 5.49 -2.99 -8.84
C LYS A 58 6.76 -3.51 -8.22
N ILE A 59 7.91 -3.00 -8.66
CA ILE A 59 9.19 -3.25 -8.00
C ILE A 59 9.21 -2.64 -6.60
N ASP A 60 9.87 -3.27 -5.65
CA ASP A 60 9.88 -2.81 -4.24
C ASP A 60 10.56 -1.45 -4.09
N SER A 61 11.53 -1.18 -4.96
CA SER A 61 12.22 0.11 -5.06
C SER A 61 11.34 1.24 -5.63
N ALA A 62 10.06 0.98 -5.95
CA ALA A 62 9.13 1.98 -6.45
C ALA A 62 8.99 3.14 -5.46
N LYS A 63 9.21 4.35 -5.99
CA LYS A 63 9.11 5.60 -5.23
C LYS A 63 7.73 6.23 -5.42
N ARG A 64 7.26 6.94 -4.41
CA ARG A 64 6.10 7.84 -4.57
C ARG A 64 6.37 8.85 -5.68
N GLN A 65 5.34 9.34 -6.37
CA GLN A 65 5.47 10.29 -7.48
C GLN A 65 6.29 11.56 -7.14
N GLN A 66 6.36 11.98 -5.87
CA GLN A 66 7.20 13.10 -5.42
C GLN A 66 8.66 12.69 -5.06
N GLY A 67 9.08 11.48 -5.43
CA GLY A 67 10.48 11.09 -5.57
C GLY A 67 11.31 10.84 -4.31
N LYS A 68 10.74 10.99 -3.11
CA LYS A 68 11.56 11.04 -1.88
C LYS A 68 11.62 9.76 -1.04
N LYS A 69 10.62 8.88 -1.09
CA LYS A 69 10.57 7.68 -0.25
C LYS A 69 10.15 6.46 -1.04
N ILE A 70 10.87 5.36 -0.84
CA ILE A 70 10.46 4.01 -1.25
C ILE A 70 9.15 3.68 -0.51
N VAL A 71 8.18 3.12 -1.23
CA VAL A 71 6.86 2.84 -0.66
C VAL A 71 6.86 1.55 0.15
N TRP A 72 7.60 0.55 -0.34
CA TRP A 72 7.79 -0.71 0.38
C TRP A 72 8.81 -0.53 1.52
N PRO A 73 8.53 -1.03 2.73
CA PRO A 73 9.50 -1.02 3.83
C PRO A 73 10.71 -1.89 3.50
N ALA A 74 11.85 -1.61 4.14
CA ALA A 74 12.95 -2.56 4.12
C ALA A 74 12.60 -3.79 4.97
N GLU A 75 13.21 -4.95 4.68
CA GLU A 75 12.92 -6.22 5.38
C GLU A 75 13.10 -6.10 6.91
N ASN A 76 14.09 -5.34 7.37
CA ASN A 76 14.34 -5.10 8.79
C ASN A 76 13.32 -4.16 9.46
N GLU A 77 12.43 -3.55 8.68
CA GLU A 77 11.29 -2.75 9.16
C GLU A 77 9.98 -3.56 9.14
N LEU A 78 9.99 -4.78 8.60
CA LEU A 78 8.84 -5.67 8.57
C LEU A 78 8.81 -6.55 9.83
N GLU A 79 7.63 -6.66 10.44
CA GLU A 79 7.36 -7.63 11.49
C GLU A 79 6.64 -8.83 10.88
N ALA A 80 7.23 -10.03 11.01
CA ALA A 80 6.58 -11.25 10.59
C ALA A 80 5.42 -11.55 11.55
N VAL A 81 4.19 -11.30 11.10
CA VAL A 81 2.98 -11.70 11.82
C VAL A 81 2.62 -13.13 11.37
N PRO A 82 2.80 -14.15 12.22
CA PRO A 82 2.52 -15.55 11.85
C PRO A 82 1.02 -15.85 11.72
N GLU A 83 0.15 -14.94 12.15
CA GLU A 83 -1.30 -15.08 12.05
C GLU A 83 -1.77 -14.67 10.65
N ILE A 84 -2.10 -15.68 9.86
CA ILE A 84 -2.60 -15.55 8.49
C ILE A 84 -3.98 -14.88 8.55
N GLY A 85 -4.12 -13.75 7.87
CA GLY A 85 -5.44 -13.18 7.60
C GLY A 85 -6.30 -14.20 6.85
N TYR A 86 -7.42 -14.61 7.43
CA TYR A 86 -8.33 -15.57 6.80
C TYR A 86 -8.99 -14.94 5.56
N GLY A 87 -8.65 -15.47 4.38
CA GLY A 87 -9.36 -15.20 3.13
C GLY A 87 -10.19 -16.41 2.72
N HIS A 88 -11.45 -16.18 2.33
CA HIS A 88 -12.24 -17.21 1.65
C HIS A 88 -11.85 -17.23 0.17
N LEU A 89 -10.83 -18.01 -0.15
CA LEU A 89 -10.53 -18.33 -1.55
C LEU A 89 -11.56 -19.34 -2.05
N PRO A 90 -12.14 -19.16 -3.25
CA PRO A 90 -12.92 -20.20 -3.89
C PRO A 90 -12.08 -21.48 -3.97
N SER A 91 -12.69 -22.61 -3.64
CA SER A 91 -12.11 -23.90 -4.01
C SER A 91 -12.27 -24.06 -5.52
N ASP A 92 -11.17 -24.34 -6.23
CA ASP A 92 -11.19 -24.71 -7.65
C ASP A 92 -12.13 -25.90 -7.90
#